data_AF-A0A932WZD0-F1
#
_entry.id   AF-A0A932WZD0-F1
#
_cell.length_a   1.000
_cell.length_b   1.000
_cell.length_c   1.000
_cell.angle_alpha   90.00
_cell.angle_beta   90.00
_cell.angle_gamma   90.00
#
_symmetry.space_group_name_H-M   'P 1'
#
loop_
_entity.id
_entity.type
_entity.pdbx_description
1 polymer ?
#
loop_
_entity_poly.entity_id
_entity_poly.type
_entity_poly.pdbx_seq_one_letter_code
_entity_poly.pdbx_strand_id
1 'polypeptide(L)'
;MERLEDSSGERVARLLREAHLFRMRAQFEEAAARCRAALDLAADDVDVLQMLGELLQDQGRLEEARACFQRVLELQPGMPTAEKRLAQVVLEISERQQERLAAQMLLAGGDTGAAERKRNALIALLLSLLCAGLGQFYNREYFKGAVLAITFVVGMWFGFGPLLGVLLVFSGIQPRNTLIDESGVGPFLFLLGLLAYIISLIDASARAQKIGGRRKGGWF
;
A
#
# COMPACT_ATOMS: atom_id res chain seq x y z
N MET A 1 19.42 44.73 -33.41
CA MET A 1 19.49 43.68 -32.38
C MET A 1 19.13 42.31 -32.93
N GLU A 2 18.23 42.23 -33.92
CA GLU A 2 17.74 41.02 -34.60
C GLU A 2 18.83 40.03 -35.10
N ARG A 3 19.97 40.52 -35.62
CA ARG A 3 21.05 39.67 -36.13
C ARG A 3 21.85 38.92 -35.04
N LEU A 4 21.79 39.37 -33.79
CA LEU A 4 22.48 38.73 -32.66
C LEU A 4 21.61 37.65 -32.02
N GLU A 5 20.30 37.88 -31.90
CA GLU A 5 19.32 36.89 -31.41
C GLU A 5 19.20 35.68 -32.33
N ASP A 6 19.21 35.91 -33.65
CA ASP A 6 19.21 34.84 -34.66
C ASP A 6 20.49 33.98 -34.56
N SER A 7 21.63 34.62 -34.29
CA SER A 7 22.91 33.92 -34.10
C SER A 7 23.00 33.13 -32.79
N SER A 8 22.33 33.58 -31.73
CA SER A 8 22.25 32.83 -30.47
C SER A 8 21.30 31.65 -30.59
N GLY A 9 20.16 31.81 -31.27
CA GLY A 9 19.22 30.71 -31.53
C GLY A 9 19.85 29.58 -32.34
N GLU A 10 20.60 29.90 -33.41
CA GLU A 10 21.34 28.89 -34.18
C GLU A 10 22.41 28.17 -33.35
N ARG A 11 23.08 28.87 -32.42
CA ARG A 11 24.07 28.27 -31.52
C ARG A 11 23.41 27.33 -30.51
N VAL A 12 22.29 27.73 -29.91
CA VAL A 12 21.49 26.89 -29.02
C VAL A 12 21.02 25.62 -29.74
N ALA A 13 20.44 25.76 -30.94
CA ALA A 13 19.99 24.63 -31.74
C ALA A 13 21.15 23.69 -32.18
N ARG A 14 22.38 24.22 -32.35
CA ARG A 14 23.57 23.39 -32.60
C ARG A 14 23.97 22.60 -31.35
N LEU A 15 24.04 23.26 -30.20
CA LEU A 15 24.39 22.64 -28.93
C LEU A 15 23.38 21.55 -28.53
N LEU A 16 22.09 21.80 -28.76
CA LEU A 16 21.03 20.82 -28.53
C LEU A 16 21.18 19.58 -29.43
N ARG A 17 21.50 19.78 -30.72
CA ARG A 17 21.80 18.67 -31.63
C ARG A 17 23.01 17.85 -31.19
N GLU A 18 24.06 18.51 -30.70
CA GLU A 18 25.23 17.83 -30.13
C GLU A 18 24.86 17.05 -28.86
N ALA A 19 24.02 17.61 -27.98
CA ALA A 19 23.53 16.93 -26.79
C ALA A 19 22.77 15.63 -27.14
N HIS A 20 21.90 15.68 -28.16
CA HIS A 20 21.23 14.49 -28.68
C HIS A 20 22.23 13.42 -29.15
N LEU A 21 23.26 13.81 -29.91
CA LEU A 21 24.28 12.90 -30.39
C LEU A 21 25.08 12.25 -29.25
N PHE A 22 25.45 13.03 -28.23
CA PHE A 22 26.13 12.51 -27.04
C PHE A 22 25.22 11.57 -26.25
N ARG A 23 23.92 11.89 -26.12
CA ARG A 23 22.93 11.00 -25.48
C ARG A 23 22.81 9.66 -26.18
N MET A 24 22.76 9.65 -27.51
CA MET A 24 22.71 8.42 -28.30
C MET A 24 23.96 7.54 -28.12
N ARG A 25 25.09 8.14 -27.73
CA ARG A 25 26.35 7.44 -27.41
C ARG A 25 26.47 7.07 -25.93
N ALA A 26 25.41 7.27 -25.13
CA ALA A 26 25.41 7.12 -23.68
C ALA A 26 26.47 7.99 -22.96
N GLN A 27 26.91 9.08 -23.59
CA GLN A 27 27.84 10.07 -23.04
C GLN A 27 27.04 11.17 -22.32
N PHE A 28 26.42 10.80 -21.19
CA PHE A 28 25.42 11.63 -20.52
C PHE A 28 26.00 12.92 -19.93
N GLU A 29 27.24 12.89 -19.41
CA GLU A 29 27.89 14.09 -18.84
C GLU A 29 28.21 15.11 -19.93
N GLU A 30 28.74 14.66 -21.06
CA GLU A 30 29.02 15.52 -22.21
C GLU A 30 27.73 16.09 -22.79
N ALA A 31 26.66 15.28 -22.86
CA ALA A 31 25.34 15.76 -23.29
C ALA A 31 24.80 16.84 -22.35
N ALA A 32 24.89 16.63 -21.03
CA ALA A 32 24.46 17.61 -20.04
C ALA A 32 25.29 18.89 -20.09
N ALA A 33 26.60 18.79 -20.35
CA ALA A 33 27.47 19.95 -20.53
C ALA A 33 27.06 20.80 -21.74
N ARG A 34 26.68 20.17 -22.87
CA ARG A 34 26.15 20.90 -24.04
C ARG A 34 24.82 21.57 -23.74
N CYS A 35 23.95 20.94 -22.96
CA CYS A 35 22.69 21.54 -22.52
C CYS A 35 22.93 22.75 -21.61
N ARG A 36 23.85 22.64 -20.64
CA ARG A 36 24.21 23.78 -19.75
C ARG A 36 24.78 24.95 -20.56
N ALA A 37 25.67 24.68 -21.50
CA ALA A 37 26.20 25.71 -22.40
C ALA A 37 25.10 26.35 -23.28
N ALA A 38 24.06 25.60 -23.65
CA ALA A 38 22.91 26.14 -24.35
C ALA A 38 22.04 27.02 -23.43
N LEU A 39 21.87 26.63 -22.16
CA LEU A 39 21.16 27.43 -21.15
C LEU A 39 21.92 28.72 -20.77
N ASP A 40 23.25 28.73 -20.85
CA ASP A 40 24.05 29.95 -20.66
C ASP A 40 23.76 31.00 -21.75
N LEU A 41 23.34 30.55 -22.94
CA LEU A 41 22.92 31.43 -24.04
C LEU A 41 21.43 31.77 -23.98
N ALA A 42 20.59 30.82 -23.56
CA ALA A 42 19.15 30.96 -23.46
C ALA A 42 18.61 30.19 -22.24
N ALA A 43 18.52 30.88 -21.10
CA ALA A 43 18.22 30.26 -19.80
C ALA A 43 16.82 29.61 -19.71
N ASP A 44 15.87 30.08 -20.51
CA ASP A 44 14.47 29.63 -20.51
C ASP A 44 14.09 28.89 -21.82
N ASP A 45 15.06 28.30 -22.52
CA ASP A 45 14.77 27.45 -23.68
C ASP A 45 14.13 26.12 -23.24
N VAL A 46 12.86 25.92 -23.61
CA VAL A 46 12.04 24.77 -23.20
C VAL A 46 12.62 23.45 -23.70
N ASP A 47 13.12 23.40 -24.94
CA ASP A 47 13.62 22.17 -25.54
C ASP A 47 14.93 21.75 -24.86
N VAL A 48 15.80 22.72 -24.53
CA VAL A 48 17.04 22.48 -23.80
C VAL A 48 16.76 22.02 -22.37
N LEU A 49 15.80 22.64 -21.68
CA LEU A 49 15.39 22.24 -20.32
C LEU A 49 14.81 20.83 -20.28
N GLN A 50 14.00 20.45 -21.29
CA GLN A 50 13.51 19.08 -21.41
C GLN A 50 14.64 18.09 -21.64
N MET A 51 15.56 18.38 -22.55
CA MET A 51 16.70 17.50 -22.81
C MET A 51 17.56 17.31 -21.57
N LEU A 52 17.86 18.40 -20.84
CA LEU A 52 18.62 18.33 -19.61
C LEU A 52 17.88 17.51 -18.53
N GLY A 53 16.57 17.70 -18.39
CA GLY A 53 15.74 16.92 -17.47
C GLY A 53 15.78 15.42 -17.77
N GLU A 54 15.66 15.03 -19.04
CA GLU A 54 15.76 13.63 -19.46
C GLU A 54 17.15 13.05 -19.19
N LEU A 55 18.22 13.79 -19.49
CA LEU A 55 19.59 13.37 -19.21
C LEU A 55 19.85 13.19 -17.71
N LEU A 56 19.36 14.10 -16.88
CA LEU A 56 19.49 14.02 -15.43
C LEU A 56 18.70 12.84 -14.85
N GLN A 57 17.53 12.53 -15.42
CA GLN A 57 16.77 11.34 -15.06
C GLN A 57 17.54 10.06 -15.40
N ASP A 58 18.11 9.97 -16.61
CA ASP A 58 18.94 8.84 -17.05
C ASP A 58 20.18 8.64 -16.16
N GLN A 59 20.76 9.74 -15.65
CA GLN A 59 21.86 9.72 -14.68
C GLN A 59 21.43 9.41 -13.24
N GLY A 60 20.12 9.29 -12.98
CA GLY A 60 19.55 9.07 -11.64
C GLY A 60 19.59 10.31 -10.73
N ARG A 61 19.89 11.51 -11.25
CA ARG A 61 19.85 12.79 -10.54
C ARG A 61 18.42 13.34 -10.52
N LEU A 62 17.52 12.58 -9.89
CA LEU A 62 16.07 12.76 -10.03
C LEU A 62 15.56 14.12 -9.52
N GLU A 63 16.11 14.67 -8.44
CA GLU A 63 15.66 15.97 -7.91
C GLU A 63 16.01 17.14 -8.85
N GLU A 64 17.15 17.06 -9.53
CA GLU A 64 17.53 18.07 -10.54
C GLU A 64 16.68 17.91 -11.80
N ALA A 65 16.42 16.67 -12.24
CA ALA A 65 15.50 16.41 -13.35
C ALA A 65 14.10 16.97 -13.07
N ARG A 66 13.60 16.78 -11.84
CA ARG A 66 12.33 17.34 -11.38
C ARG A 66 12.29 18.87 -11.52
N ALA A 67 13.35 19.55 -11.08
CA ALA A 67 13.44 21.01 -11.19
C ALA A 67 13.40 21.48 -12.66
N CYS A 68 14.09 20.77 -13.57
CA CYS A 68 14.03 21.06 -15.01
C CYS A 68 12.60 20.93 -15.56
N PHE A 69 11.90 19.84 -15.27
CA PHE A 69 10.52 19.64 -15.76
C PHE A 69 9.52 20.62 -15.12
N GLN A 70 9.71 20.99 -13.86
CA GLN A 70 8.92 22.05 -13.24
C GLN A 70 9.12 23.39 -13.94
N ARG A 71 10.37 23.75 -14.25
CA ARG A 71 10.67 24.98 -14.98
C ARG A 71 10.05 24.99 -16.37
N VAL A 72 10.06 23.85 -17.08
CA VAL A 72 9.36 23.70 -18.36
C VAL A 72 7.86 23.99 -18.22
N LEU A 73 7.21 23.48 -17.17
CA LEU A 73 5.78 23.71 -16.94
C LEU A 73 5.46 25.13 -16.45
N GLU A 74 6.40 25.81 -15.80
CA GLU A 74 6.29 27.24 -15.49
C GLU A 74 6.31 28.10 -16.76
N LEU A 75 7.20 27.78 -17.70
CA LEU A 75 7.35 28.49 -18.96
C LEU A 75 6.23 28.16 -19.95
N GLN A 76 5.83 26.90 -20.01
CA GLN A 76 4.77 26.40 -20.88
C GLN A 76 3.79 25.50 -20.10
N PRO A 77 2.78 26.11 -19.45
CA PRO A 77 1.73 25.36 -18.78
C PRO A 77 0.95 24.46 -19.73
N GLY A 78 0.57 23.27 -19.28
CA GLY A 78 -0.27 22.34 -20.04
C GLY A 78 0.47 21.58 -21.14
N MET A 79 1.80 21.46 -21.06
CA MET A 79 2.59 20.64 -21.96
C MET A 79 2.54 19.15 -21.53
N PRO A 80 1.80 18.27 -22.23
CA PRO A 80 1.52 16.92 -21.73
C PRO A 80 2.78 16.04 -21.62
N THR A 81 3.78 16.30 -22.47
CA THR A 81 5.07 15.59 -22.42
C THR A 81 5.82 15.90 -21.14
N ALA A 82 5.90 17.17 -20.73
CA ALA A 82 6.56 17.59 -19.50
C ALA A 82 5.81 17.12 -18.24
N GLU A 83 4.47 17.17 -18.25
CA GLU A 83 3.65 16.63 -17.14
C GLU A 83 3.89 15.12 -16.95
N LYS A 84 3.91 14.36 -18.04
CA LYS A 84 4.19 12.92 -18.01
C LYS A 84 5.60 12.64 -17.46
N ARG A 85 6.61 13.38 -17.92
CA ARG A 85 8.00 13.24 -17.46
C ARG A 85 8.13 13.59 -15.98
N LEU A 86 7.52 14.69 -15.54
CA LEU A 86 7.50 15.09 -14.13
C LEU A 86 6.84 14.00 -13.26
N ALA A 87 5.70 13.47 -13.68
CA ALA A 87 5.01 12.39 -12.97
C ALA A 87 5.91 11.15 -12.84
N GLN A 88 6.61 10.76 -13.91
CA GLN A 88 7.54 9.63 -13.89
C GLN A 88 8.69 9.86 -12.89
N VAL A 89 9.33 11.04 -12.93
CA VAL A 89 10.42 11.39 -12.00
C VAL A 89 9.94 11.39 -10.55
N VAL A 90 8.74 11.91 -10.28
CA VAL A 90 8.17 11.93 -8.92
C VAL A 90 7.90 10.52 -8.40
N LEU A 91 7.43 9.61 -9.25
CA LEU A 91 7.27 8.20 -8.87
C LEU A 91 8.62 7.55 -8.55
N GLU A 92 9.63 7.73 -9.40
CA GLU A 92 10.97 7.19 -9.17
C GLU A 92 11.62 7.75 -7.89
N ILE A 93 11.41 9.04 -7.57
CA ILE A 93 11.85 9.63 -6.30
C ILE A 93 11.15 8.94 -5.12
N SER A 94 9.83 8.76 -5.21
CA SER A 94 9.04 8.11 -4.16
C SER A 94 9.50 6.68 -3.91
N GLU A 95 9.71 5.89 -4.96
CA GLU A 95 10.19 4.51 -4.88
C GLU A 95 11.57 4.45 -4.23
N ARG A 96 12.52 5.28 -4.66
CA ARG A 96 13.86 5.34 -4.02
C ARG A 96 13.80 5.80 -2.58
N GLN A 97 12.89 6.71 -2.23
CA GLN A 97 12.69 7.10 -0.84
C GLN A 97 12.14 5.95 -0.01
N GLN A 98 11.16 5.19 -0.52
CA GLN A 98 10.64 4.00 0.14
C GLN A 98 11.72 2.94 0.33
N GLU A 99 12.51 2.65 -0.70
CA GLU A 99 13.62 1.71 -0.62
C GLU A 99 14.69 2.16 0.38
N ARG A 100 15.02 3.46 0.41
CA ARG A 100 15.95 4.02 1.40
C ARG A 100 15.41 3.92 2.82
N LEU A 101 14.14 4.22 3.04
CA LEU A 101 13.52 4.09 4.35
C LEU A 101 13.45 2.62 4.78
N ALA A 102 13.11 1.71 3.86
CA ALA A 102 13.14 0.28 4.11
C ALA A 102 14.56 -0.21 4.45
N ALA A 103 15.57 0.21 3.69
CA ALA A 103 16.97 -0.09 3.96
C ALA A 103 17.44 0.49 5.30
N GLN A 104 17.04 1.72 5.63
CA GLN A 104 17.32 2.33 6.93
C GLN A 104 16.63 1.59 8.07
N MET A 105 15.39 1.14 7.89
CA MET A 105 14.70 0.30 8.88
C MET A 105 15.38 -1.08 9.03
N LEU A 106 15.88 -1.67 7.95
CA LEU A 106 16.64 -2.92 8.00
C LEU A 106 17.99 -2.74 8.72
N LEU A 107 18.70 -1.64 8.47
CA LEU A 107 20.00 -1.33 9.07
C LEU A 107 19.87 -0.85 10.53
N ALA A 108 18.86 -0.02 10.84
CA ALA A 108 18.53 0.39 12.20
C ALA A 108 17.85 -0.74 13.00
N GLY A 109 17.37 -1.76 12.29
CA GLY A 109 16.54 -2.83 12.79
C GLY A 109 17.06 -4.20 12.38
N GLY A 110 18.25 -4.54 12.86
CA GLY A 110 18.63 -5.94 13.11
C GLY A 110 17.65 -6.71 14.01
N ASP A 111 16.48 -6.16 14.35
CA ASP A 111 15.39 -6.86 15.02
C ASP A 111 13.94 -6.36 14.76
N THR A 112 13.66 -5.58 13.70
CA THR A 112 12.29 -5.01 13.50
C THR A 112 11.56 -5.48 12.24
N GLY A 113 12.05 -6.50 11.54
CA GLY A 113 11.38 -7.08 10.36
C GLY A 113 11.10 -8.59 10.43
N ALA A 114 11.97 -9.39 11.05
CA ALA A 114 11.67 -10.80 11.34
C ALA A 114 10.50 -10.96 12.34
N ALA A 115 10.20 -9.88 13.07
CA ALA A 115 9.04 -9.72 13.94
C ALA A 115 7.75 -9.29 13.21
N GLU A 116 7.77 -9.19 11.88
CA GLU A 116 6.59 -9.49 11.04
C GLU A 116 6.35 -11.01 11.08
N ARG A 117 6.28 -11.53 12.33
CA ARG A 117 6.14 -12.91 12.71
C ARG A 117 5.09 -13.48 11.79
N LYS A 118 5.45 -14.50 11.00
CA LYS A 118 4.49 -15.46 10.46
C LYS A 118 3.52 -15.76 11.59
N ARG A 119 2.36 -15.08 11.58
CA ARG A 119 1.40 -15.21 12.65
C ARG A 119 0.95 -16.64 12.59
N ASN A 120 1.27 -17.38 13.64
CA ASN A 120 1.01 -18.80 13.67
C ASN A 120 -0.50 -18.93 13.59
N ALA A 121 -0.98 -19.43 12.46
CA ALA A 121 -2.41 -19.57 12.28
C ALA A 121 -3.01 -20.56 13.28
N LEU A 122 -2.19 -21.46 13.83
CA LEU A 122 -2.53 -22.29 14.97
C LEU A 122 -2.82 -21.45 16.23
N ILE A 123 -2.04 -20.40 16.50
CA ILE A 123 -2.31 -19.48 17.61
C ILE A 123 -3.58 -18.67 17.33
N ALA A 124 -3.79 -18.19 16.10
CA ALA A 124 -5.02 -17.50 15.72
C ALA A 124 -6.26 -18.40 15.86
N LEU A 125 -6.13 -19.69 15.53
CA LEU A 125 -7.18 -20.69 15.64
C LEU A 125 -7.47 -21.04 17.10
N LEU A 126 -6.44 -21.25 17.93
CA LEU A 126 -6.60 -21.48 19.37
C LEU A 126 -7.27 -20.28 20.06
N LEU A 127 -6.91 -19.06 19.67
CA LEU A 127 -7.55 -17.84 20.18
C LEU A 127 -9.01 -17.75 19.74
N SER A 128 -9.32 -18.07 18.49
CA SER A 128 -10.71 -18.11 17.98
C SER A 128 -11.54 -19.21 18.62
N LEU A 129 -10.91 -20.33 19.00
CA LEU A 129 -11.55 -21.42 19.72
C LEU A 129 -11.92 -21.01 21.14
N LEU A 130 -11.08 -20.20 21.79
CA LEU A 130 -11.31 -19.68 23.13
C LEU A 130 -12.47 -18.67 23.16
N CYS A 131 -12.54 -17.76 22.19
CA CYS A 131 -13.64 -16.81 22.06
C CYS A 131 -13.75 -16.28 20.62
N ALA A 132 -14.99 -16.04 20.18
CA ALA A 132 -15.24 -15.39 18.89
C ALA A 132 -14.50 -14.05 18.81
N GLY A 133 -13.82 -13.80 17.69
CA GLY A 133 -13.14 -12.52 17.43
C GLY A 133 -11.69 -12.42 17.93
N LEU A 134 -11.24 -13.23 18.89
CA LEU A 134 -9.87 -13.14 19.44
C LEU A 134 -8.77 -13.46 18.41
N GLY A 135 -9.02 -14.40 17.50
CA GLY A 135 -8.08 -14.67 16.41
C GLY A 135 -7.96 -13.52 15.41
N GLN A 136 -9.03 -12.75 15.23
CA GLN A 136 -9.08 -11.57 14.37
C GLN A 136 -8.32 -10.41 15.04
N PHE A 137 -8.42 -10.25 16.37
CA PHE A 137 -7.55 -9.34 17.14
C PHE A 137 -6.07 -9.69 16.98
N TYR A 138 -5.72 -10.98 17.10
CA TYR A 138 -4.35 -11.45 16.84
C TYR A 138 -3.89 -11.17 15.42
N ASN A 139 -4.81 -11.22 14.45
CA ASN A 139 -4.58 -10.86 13.06
C ASN A 139 -4.64 -9.34 12.77
N ARG A 140 -4.78 -8.47 13.78
CA ARG A 140 -4.96 -7.00 13.66
C ARG A 140 -6.21 -6.60 12.85
N GLU A 141 -7.16 -7.49 12.68
CA GLU A 141 -8.47 -7.19 12.09
C GLU A 141 -9.45 -6.76 13.18
N TYR A 142 -9.11 -5.65 13.84
CA TYR A 142 -9.80 -5.17 15.04
C TYR A 142 -11.28 -4.95 14.84
N PHE A 143 -11.67 -4.36 13.71
CA PHE A 143 -13.08 -4.09 13.41
C PHE A 143 -13.88 -5.40 13.31
N LYS A 144 -13.39 -6.38 12.56
CA LYS A 144 -14.06 -7.69 12.42
C LYS A 144 -14.06 -8.47 13.73
N GLY A 145 -12.93 -8.45 14.45
CA GLY A 145 -12.82 -9.08 15.76
C GLY A 145 -13.80 -8.51 16.78
N ALA A 146 -13.95 -7.19 16.83
CA ALA A 146 -14.90 -6.52 17.71
C ALA A 146 -16.35 -6.89 17.38
N VAL A 147 -16.74 -6.87 16.10
CA VAL A 147 -18.09 -7.26 15.68
C VAL A 147 -18.40 -8.70 16.08
N LEU A 148 -17.51 -9.65 15.76
CA LEU A 148 -17.71 -11.06 16.10
C LEU A 148 -17.78 -11.32 17.62
N ALA A 149 -16.91 -10.66 18.39
CA ALA A 149 -16.90 -10.77 19.84
C ALA A 149 -18.18 -10.20 20.47
N ILE A 150 -18.61 -9.01 20.03
CA ILE A 150 -19.83 -8.37 20.54
C ILE A 150 -21.06 -9.22 20.20
N THR A 151 -21.20 -9.68 18.95
CA THR A 151 -22.32 -10.54 18.54
C THR A 151 -22.36 -11.84 19.34
N PHE A 152 -21.21 -12.46 19.59
CA PHE A 152 -21.13 -13.67 20.40
C PHE A 152 -21.53 -13.42 21.86
N VAL A 153 -21.00 -12.38 22.50
CA VAL A 153 -21.31 -12.05 23.90
C VAL A 153 -22.78 -11.71 24.07
N VAL A 154 -23.36 -10.90 23.18
CA VAL A 154 -24.79 -10.54 23.21
C VAL A 154 -25.66 -11.79 23.03
N GLY A 155 -25.34 -12.63 22.04
CA GLY A 155 -26.07 -13.87 21.78
C GLY A 155 -26.01 -14.85 22.95
N MET A 156 -24.85 -14.96 23.61
CA MET A 156 -24.67 -15.86 24.74
C MET A 156 -25.35 -15.34 26.02
N TRP A 157 -25.24 -14.03 26.29
CA TRP A 157 -25.80 -13.42 27.50
C TRP A 157 -27.33 -13.38 27.48
N PHE A 158 -27.93 -12.97 26.37
CA PHE A 158 -29.38 -12.81 26.25
C PHE A 158 -30.09 -14.05 25.71
N GLY A 159 -29.38 -14.92 24.98
CA GLY A 159 -30.01 -16.06 24.30
C GLY A 159 -29.90 -17.40 25.03
N PHE A 160 -28.87 -17.61 25.86
CA PHE A 160 -28.64 -18.93 26.46
C PHE A 160 -29.72 -19.36 27.46
N GLY A 161 -30.15 -18.45 28.34
CA GLY A 161 -31.18 -18.73 29.34
C GLY A 161 -32.52 -19.15 28.71
N PRO A 162 -33.08 -18.34 27.81
CA PRO A 162 -34.28 -18.68 27.04
C PRO A 162 -34.19 -20.00 26.28
N LEU A 163 -33.06 -20.25 25.61
CA LEU A 163 -32.84 -21.50 24.89
C LEU A 163 -32.88 -22.70 25.85
N LEU A 164 -32.22 -22.60 27.00
CA LEU A 164 -32.21 -23.65 28.02
C LEU A 164 -33.62 -23.91 28.56
N GLY A 165 -34.41 -22.85 28.76
CA GLY A 165 -35.82 -22.95 29.15
C GLY A 165 -36.63 -23.79 28.16
N VAL A 166 -36.51 -23.50 26.87
CA VAL A 166 -37.18 -24.27 25.80
C VAL A 166 -36.74 -25.74 25.81
N LEU A 167 -35.44 -26.01 25.91
CA LEU A 167 -34.91 -27.37 25.93
C LEU A 167 -35.41 -28.19 27.14
N LEU A 168 -35.52 -27.57 28.31
CA LEU A 168 -36.03 -28.23 29.51
C LEU A 168 -37.52 -28.60 29.39
N VAL A 169 -38.32 -27.76 28.74
CA VAL A 169 -39.74 -28.10 28.48
C VAL A 169 -39.86 -29.36 27.62
N PHE A 170 -39.03 -29.50 26.59
CA PHE A 170 -39.01 -30.71 25.75
C PHE A 170 -38.54 -31.96 26.49
N SER A 171 -37.70 -31.82 27.53
CA SER A 171 -37.29 -32.95 28.37
C SER A 171 -38.29 -33.28 29.49
N GLY A 172 -39.43 -32.59 29.54
CA GLY A 172 -40.48 -32.80 30.54
C GLY A 172 -40.21 -32.13 31.89
N ILE A 173 -39.20 -31.26 31.98
CA ILE A 173 -38.87 -30.49 33.19
C ILE A 173 -39.53 -29.12 33.09
N GLN A 174 -40.32 -28.71 34.09
CA GLN A 174 -40.91 -27.37 34.14
C GLN A 174 -39.87 -26.34 34.58
N PRO A 175 -39.38 -25.43 33.70
CA PRO A 175 -38.40 -24.42 34.08
C PRO A 175 -39.07 -23.30 34.88
N ARG A 176 -38.26 -22.56 35.65
CA ARG A 176 -38.70 -21.37 36.38
C ARG A 176 -39.15 -20.30 35.37
N ASN A 177 -40.26 -19.57 35.62
CA ASN A 177 -40.80 -18.56 34.69
C ASN A 177 -39.77 -17.53 34.16
N THR A 178 -38.72 -17.25 34.93
CA THR A 178 -37.62 -16.36 34.52
C THR A 178 -36.78 -16.85 33.33
N LEU A 179 -36.91 -18.11 32.94
CA LEU A 179 -36.17 -18.74 31.84
C LEU A 179 -37.00 -18.89 30.56
N ILE A 180 -38.28 -18.56 30.60
CA ILE A 180 -39.17 -18.68 29.44
C ILE A 180 -39.27 -17.30 28.79
N ASP A 181 -38.74 -17.18 27.59
CA ASP A 181 -38.93 -16.00 26.75
C ASP A 181 -40.18 -16.21 25.89
N GLU A 182 -41.25 -15.47 26.18
CA GLU A 182 -42.50 -15.52 25.40
C GLU A 182 -42.33 -14.96 23.98
N SER A 183 -41.32 -14.12 23.75
CA SER A 183 -41.08 -13.50 22.44
C SER A 183 -40.32 -14.40 21.47
N GLY A 184 -39.66 -15.46 21.96
CA GLY A 184 -38.82 -16.36 21.16
C GLY A 184 -37.55 -15.72 20.59
N VAL A 185 -37.22 -14.49 20.98
CA VAL A 185 -36.05 -13.73 20.49
C VAL A 185 -34.75 -14.28 21.07
N GLY A 186 -34.76 -14.76 22.31
CA GLY A 186 -33.59 -15.32 23.00
C GLY A 186 -32.93 -16.47 22.23
N PRO A 187 -33.66 -17.56 21.90
CA PRO A 187 -33.11 -18.66 21.11
C PRO A 187 -32.54 -18.20 19.74
N PHE A 188 -33.16 -17.20 19.11
CA PHE A 188 -32.66 -16.63 17.84
C PHE A 188 -31.33 -15.88 18.02
N LEU A 189 -31.21 -15.06 19.07
CA LEU A 189 -29.95 -14.36 19.40
C LEU A 189 -28.82 -15.35 19.74
N PHE A 190 -29.16 -16.46 20.40
CA PHE A 190 -28.19 -17.52 20.67
C PHE A 190 -27.65 -18.15 19.38
N LEU A 191 -28.54 -18.48 18.43
CA LEU A 191 -28.14 -19.02 17.13
C LEU A 191 -27.28 -18.03 16.34
N LEU A 192 -27.60 -16.73 16.41
CA LEU A 192 -26.80 -15.68 15.78
C LEU A 192 -25.38 -15.59 16.39
N GLY A 193 -25.27 -15.70 17.72
CA GLY A 193 -23.99 -15.78 18.41
C GLY A 193 -23.17 -17.02 18.02
N LEU A 194 -23.83 -18.17 17.91
CA LEU A 194 -23.20 -19.42 17.48
C LEU A 194 -22.71 -19.34 16.02
N LEU A 195 -23.49 -18.70 15.15
CA LEU A 195 -23.10 -18.46 13.76
C LEU A 195 -21.88 -17.54 13.67
N ALA A 196 -21.83 -16.47 14.46
CA ALA A 196 -20.66 -15.58 14.54
C ALA A 196 -19.41 -16.34 15.02
N TYR A 197 -19.56 -17.24 15.99
CA TYR A 197 -18.47 -18.10 16.45
C TYR A 197 -17.95 -19.03 15.35
N ILE A 198 -18.85 -19.68 14.59
CA ILE A 198 -18.48 -20.54 13.47
C ILE A 198 -17.76 -19.74 12.36
N ILE A 199 -18.26 -18.57 11.99
CA ILE A 199 -17.63 -17.68 11.01
C ILE A 199 -16.23 -17.29 11.47
N SER A 200 -16.08 -16.96 12.76
CA SER A 200 -14.78 -16.63 13.36
C SER A 200 -13.78 -17.78 13.22
N LEU A 201 -14.22 -19.02 13.42
CA LEU A 201 -13.39 -20.21 13.32
C LEU A 201 -13.01 -20.54 11.86
N ILE A 202 -13.96 -20.41 10.93
CA ILE A 202 -13.72 -20.64 9.50
C ILE A 202 -12.69 -19.64 8.97
N ASP A 203 -12.82 -18.34 9.27
CA ASP A 203 -11.87 -17.32 8.81
C ASP A 203 -10.46 -17.55 9.37
N ALA A 204 -10.36 -17.92 10.64
CA ALA A 204 -9.08 -18.30 11.26
C ALA A 204 -8.45 -19.54 10.59
N SER A 205 -9.27 -20.55 10.27
CA SER A 205 -8.81 -21.80 9.64
C SER A 205 -8.39 -21.62 8.17
N ALA A 206 -9.12 -20.81 7.39
CA ALA A 206 -8.82 -20.54 5.99
C ALA A 206 -7.44 -19.86 5.83
N ARG A 207 -7.06 -19.01 6.78
CA ARG A 207 -5.72 -18.40 6.84
C ARG A 207 -4.65 -19.42 7.21
N ALA A 208 -4.96 -20.38 8.07
CA ALA A 208 -4.04 -21.47 8.41
C ALA A 208 -3.67 -22.32 7.20
N GLN A 209 -4.66 -22.66 6.37
CA GLN A 209 -4.42 -23.48 5.18
C GLN A 209 -3.61 -22.74 4.10
N LYS A 210 -3.86 -21.44 3.87
CA LYS A 210 -3.07 -20.64 2.91
C LYS A 210 -1.58 -20.57 3.26
N ILE A 211 -1.25 -20.55 4.56
CA ILE A 211 0.14 -20.54 5.04
C ILE A 211 0.79 -21.94 4.91
N GLY A 212 0.03 -23.01 5.12
CA GLY A 212 0.48 -24.40 4.91
C GLY A 212 0.72 -24.77 3.45
N GLY A 213 -0.12 -24.26 2.52
CA GLY A 213 0.00 -24.51 1.09
C GLY A 213 1.23 -23.84 0.44
N ARG A 214 1.59 -22.63 0.88
CA ARG A 214 2.80 -21.93 0.39
C ARG A 214 4.11 -22.61 0.77
N ARG A 215 4.12 -23.51 1.76
CA ARG A 215 5.32 -24.25 2.19
C ARG A 215 5.65 -25.47 1.31
N LYS A 216 4.75 -25.90 0.41
CA LYS A 216 4.95 -27.09 -0.45
C LYS A 216 5.31 -26.77 -1.92
N GLY A 217 5.40 -25.50 -2.30
CA GLY A 217 5.58 -25.09 -3.71
C GLY A 217 6.90 -24.39 -4.02
N GLY A 218 7.95 -24.59 -3.22
CA GLY A 218 9.22 -23.88 -3.39
C GLY A 218 10.42 -24.76 -3.08
N TRP A 219 10.59 -25.84 -3.85
CA TRP A 219 11.85 -26.50 -4.18
C TRP A 219 11.59 -27.32 -5.44
N PHE A 220 11.82 -26.70 -6.60
CA PHE A 220 12.38 -27.29 -7.83
C PHE A 220 12.83 -26.14 -8.72
#